data_AF-A0ABD4KEV5-F1
#
_entry.id   AF-A0ABD4KEV5-F1
#
_cell.length_a   1.000
_cell.length_b   1.000
_cell.length_c   1.000
_cell.angle_alpha   90.00
_cell.angle_beta   90.00
_cell.angle_gamma   90.00
#
_symmetry.space_group_name_H-M   'P 1'
#
loop_
_entity.id
_entity.type
_entity.pdbx_description
1 polymer ?
#
loop_
_entity_poly.entity_id
_entity_poly.type
_entity_poly.pdbx_seq_one_letter_code
_entity_poly.pdbx_strand_id
1 'polypeptide(L)'
;MMNWLSQYSDYGGGCWHYFFIPEGAEDKIAPHTHARLKATGYNSPDFEGIYKMCVPVNYFEADICADAAGIISPLMILNIISWKGSEMGEKYTHTCQRLVERQNALKYYISITKHPEVNSIYRAIN
;
A
#
# COMPACT_ATOMS: atom_id res chain seq x y z
N MET A 1 10.56 4.89 -0.75
CA MET A 1 10.07 3.54 -0.44
C MET A 1 11.10 2.77 0.35
N MET A 2 12.26 2.47 -0.24
CA MET A 2 13.36 1.77 0.44
C MET A 2 13.77 2.42 1.77
N ASN A 3 13.98 3.74 1.77
CA ASN A 3 14.33 4.48 3.00
C ASN A 3 13.24 4.44 4.08
N TRP A 4 11.97 4.37 3.69
CA TRP A 4 10.88 4.25 4.64
C TRP A 4 10.87 2.84 5.24
N LEU A 5 11.03 1.80 4.41
CA LEU A 5 11.07 0.43 4.89
C LEU A 5 12.26 0.19 5.83
N SER A 6 13.47 0.65 5.49
CA SER A 6 14.65 0.54 6.36
C SER A 6 14.54 1.33 7.66
N GLN A 7 13.68 2.35 7.71
CA GLN A 7 13.45 3.14 8.92
C GLN A 7 12.51 2.43 9.91
N TYR A 8 11.56 1.64 9.38
CA TYR A 8 10.48 1.05 10.17
C TYR A 8 10.51 -0.48 10.18
N SER A 9 11.57 -1.10 9.67
CA SER A 9 11.79 -2.54 9.80
C SER A 9 13.28 -2.89 9.85
N ASP A 10 13.58 -4.15 10.08
CA ASP A 10 14.93 -4.73 9.97
C ASP A 10 15.42 -4.94 8.53
N TYR A 11 14.87 -4.17 7.57
CA TYR A 11 15.25 -4.25 6.17
C TYR A 11 16.67 -3.72 5.94
N GLY A 12 17.58 -4.63 5.56
CA GLY A 12 19.00 -4.35 5.32
C GLY A 12 19.39 -3.94 3.89
N GLY A 13 18.41 -3.78 2.98
CA GLY A 13 18.67 -3.54 1.55
C GLY A 13 18.36 -4.76 0.68
N GLY A 14 18.54 -4.62 -0.65
CA GLY A 14 18.28 -5.70 -1.62
C GLY A 14 17.61 -5.22 -2.91
N CYS A 15 17.37 -6.16 -3.81
CA CYS A 15 16.63 -5.91 -5.05
C CYS A 15 15.12 -5.74 -4.77
N TRP A 16 14.43 -5.06 -5.68
CA TRP A 16 12.99 -4.88 -5.62
C TRP A 16 12.38 -5.26 -6.95
N HIS A 17 11.23 -5.93 -6.89
CA HIS A 17 10.43 -6.28 -8.06
C HIS A 17 9.24 -5.35 -8.15
N TYR A 18 8.97 -4.84 -9.36
CA TYR A 18 7.76 -4.09 -9.63
C TYR A 18 6.66 -5.02 -10.12
N PHE A 19 5.53 -5.01 -9.43
CA PHE A 19 4.34 -5.76 -9.79
C PHE A 19 3.32 -4.82 -10.43
N PHE A 20 3.07 -5.02 -11.71
CA PHE A 20 2.00 -4.34 -12.43
C PHE A 20 0.68 -5.11 -12.25
N ILE A 21 -0.36 -4.40 -11.84
CA ILE A 21 -1.70 -4.94 -11.64
C ILE A 21 -2.61 -4.35 -12.72
N PRO A 22 -3.02 -5.14 -13.72
CA PRO A 22 -3.87 -4.65 -14.80
C PRO A 22 -5.28 -4.29 -14.30
N GLU A 23 -5.95 -3.41 -15.03
CA GLU A 23 -7.39 -3.18 -14.83
C GLU A 23 -8.18 -4.45 -15.19
N GLY A 24 -9.27 -4.71 -14.46
CA GLY A 24 -10.27 -5.70 -14.89
C GLY A 24 -10.69 -6.74 -13.85
N ALA A 25 -10.02 -6.84 -12.69
CA ALA A 25 -10.57 -7.63 -11.59
C ALA A 25 -11.86 -6.95 -11.07
N GLU A 26 -12.93 -7.72 -10.91
CA GLU A 26 -14.24 -7.24 -10.46
C GLU A 26 -14.70 -8.00 -9.22
N ASP A 27 -15.32 -7.27 -8.29
CA ASP A 27 -15.94 -7.86 -7.10
C ASP A 27 -17.34 -7.27 -6.91
N LYS A 28 -18.26 -8.11 -6.44
CA LYS A 28 -19.66 -7.74 -6.24
C LYS A 28 -19.81 -7.00 -4.91
N ILE A 29 -20.06 -5.69 -4.98
CA ILE A 29 -20.20 -4.84 -3.79
C ILE A 29 -21.67 -4.60 -3.40
N ALA A 30 -22.61 -4.87 -4.29
CA ALA A 30 -24.06 -4.80 -4.02
C ALA A 30 -24.84 -5.73 -4.97
N PRO A 31 -26.15 -5.99 -4.75
CA PRO A 31 -26.95 -6.90 -5.57
C PRO A 31 -26.84 -6.67 -7.08
N HIS A 32 -26.67 -5.43 -7.51
CA HIS A 32 -26.54 -5.01 -8.91
C HIS A 32 -25.34 -4.08 -9.17
N THR A 33 -24.32 -4.11 -8.31
CA THR A 33 -23.16 -3.22 -8.43
C THR A 33 -21.87 -4.00 -8.28
N HIS A 34 -20.98 -3.82 -9.25
CA HIS A 34 -19.63 -4.36 -9.24
C HIS A 34 -18.65 -3.21 -9.14
N ALA A 35 -17.65 -3.35 -8.28
CA ALA A 35 -16.47 -2.50 -8.33
C ALA A 35 -15.49 -3.12 -9.33
N ARG A 36 -14.77 -2.26 -10.07
CA ARG A 36 -13.72 -2.69 -10.99
C ARG A 36 -12.38 -2.13 -10.50
N LEU A 37 -11.39 -3.00 -10.45
CA LEU A 37 -10.03 -2.65 -10.08
C LEU A 37 -9.44 -1.77 -11.18
N LYS A 38 -9.05 -0.55 -10.81
CA LYS A 38 -8.24 0.31 -11.66
C LYS A 38 -6.80 -0.19 -11.71
N ALA A 39 -6.16 0.00 -12.86
CA ALA A 39 -4.76 -0.39 -13.03
C ALA A 39 -3.89 0.27 -11.95
N THR A 40 -3.06 -0.53 -11.30
CA THR A 40 -2.18 -0.08 -10.22
C THR A 40 -0.89 -0.91 -10.20
N GLY A 41 -0.03 -0.66 -9.22
CA GLY A 41 1.20 -1.42 -9.06
C GLY A 41 1.97 -0.99 -7.83
N TYR A 42 2.74 -1.93 -7.29
CA TYR A 42 3.56 -1.75 -6.10
C TYR A 42 4.94 -2.38 -6.33
N ASN A 43 5.91 -2.00 -5.49
CA ASN A 43 7.21 -2.66 -5.50
C ASN A 43 7.32 -3.49 -4.23
N SER A 44 7.84 -4.71 -4.36
CA SER A 44 8.14 -5.58 -3.22
C SER A 44 9.63 -5.88 -3.16
N PRO A 45 10.25 -5.92 -1.97
CA PRO A 45 11.59 -6.44 -1.80
C PRO A 45 11.70 -7.88 -2.30
N ASP A 46 12.82 -8.21 -2.94
CA ASP A 46 13.16 -9.56 -3.39
C ASP A 46 13.68 -10.38 -2.20
N PHE A 47 12.75 -10.77 -1.31
CA PHE A 47 13.04 -11.50 -0.09
C PHE A 47 11.89 -12.44 0.24
N GLU A 48 12.17 -13.71 0.53
CA GLU A 48 11.13 -14.71 0.86
C GLU A 48 10.86 -14.83 2.37
N GLY A 49 11.54 -14.03 3.20
CA GLY A 49 11.41 -14.08 4.65
C GLY A 49 10.41 -13.08 5.23
N ILE A 50 10.50 -12.94 6.55
CA ILE A 50 9.67 -12.06 7.38
C ILE A 50 10.52 -10.87 7.83
N TYR A 51 9.95 -9.68 7.76
CA TYR A 51 10.48 -8.45 8.35
C TYR A 51 9.80 -8.16 9.68
N LYS A 52 10.58 -7.75 10.67
CA LYS A 52 10.06 -7.19 11.91
C LYS A 52 9.74 -5.72 11.67
N MET A 53 8.48 -5.39 11.45
CA MET A 53 8.05 -4.02 11.17
C MET A 53 7.51 -3.35 12.43
N CYS A 54 8.00 -2.15 12.71
CA CYS A 54 7.54 -1.27 13.79
C CYS A 54 7.31 0.13 13.21
N VAL A 55 6.05 0.57 13.20
CA VAL A 55 5.64 1.93 12.80
C VAL A 55 5.05 2.61 14.03
N PRO A 56 5.87 3.36 14.81
CA PRO A 56 5.44 3.96 16.08
C PRO A 56 4.27 4.94 15.94
N VAL A 57 4.21 5.67 14.81
CA VAL A 57 3.17 6.66 14.53
C VAL A 57 1.77 6.04 14.57
N ASN A 58 1.65 4.78 14.17
CA ASN A 58 0.38 4.06 14.08
C ASN A 58 0.25 2.96 15.15
N TYR A 59 1.14 2.91 16.14
CA TYR A 59 1.23 1.84 17.14
C TYR A 59 1.23 0.43 16.53
N PHE A 60 1.85 0.30 15.35
CA PHE A 60 1.90 -0.94 14.62
C PHE A 60 3.23 -1.64 14.87
N GLU A 61 3.18 -2.87 15.36
CA GLU A 61 4.32 -3.76 15.50
C GLU A 61 3.88 -5.16 15.10
N ALA A 62 4.51 -5.72 14.07
CA ALA A 62 4.23 -7.06 13.59
C ALA A 62 5.37 -7.62 12.74
N ASP A 63 5.45 -8.94 12.74
CA ASP A 63 6.22 -9.74 11.80
C ASP A 63 5.40 -9.86 10.50
N ILE A 64 5.92 -9.34 9.39
CA ILE A 64 5.23 -9.31 8.09
C ILE A 64 6.09 -9.86 6.96
N CYS A 65 5.51 -10.48 5.93
CA CYS A 65 6.29 -10.93 4.79
C CYS A 65 6.76 -9.76 3.90
N ALA A 66 7.71 -10.02 3.00
CA ALA A 66 8.20 -9.01 2.08
C ALA A 66 7.11 -8.42 1.17
N ASP A 67 6.15 -9.23 0.71
CA ASP A 67 5.03 -8.76 -0.10
C ASP A 67 4.16 -7.75 0.66
N ALA A 68 3.76 -8.09 1.89
CA ALA A 68 3.04 -7.18 2.76
C ALA A 68 3.83 -5.89 3.06
N ALA A 69 5.14 -6.00 3.33
CA ALA A 69 6.02 -4.85 3.55
C ALA A 69 6.12 -3.95 2.29
N GLY A 70 6.19 -4.58 1.12
CA GLY A 70 6.16 -3.96 -0.20
C GLY A 70 4.85 -3.29 -0.56
N ILE A 71 3.74 -3.70 0.06
CA ILE A 71 2.43 -3.07 -0.06
C ILE A 71 2.26 -1.92 0.95
N ILE A 72 2.61 -2.14 2.21
CA ILE A 72 2.49 -1.15 3.29
C ILE A 72 3.32 0.09 2.99
N SER A 73 4.57 -0.08 2.53
CA SER A 73 5.48 1.03 2.25
C SER A 73 4.90 2.05 1.24
N PRO A 74 4.44 1.67 0.04
CA PRO A 74 3.75 2.57 -0.88
C PRO A 74 2.46 3.15 -0.28
N LEU A 75 1.64 2.37 0.42
CA LEU A 75 0.40 2.89 1.00
C LEU A 75 0.66 4.02 2.01
N MET A 76 1.67 3.86 2.86
CA MET A 76 2.11 4.87 3.83
C MET A 76 2.68 6.11 3.14
N ILE A 77 3.52 5.93 2.12
CA ILE A 77 4.09 7.04 1.37
C ILE A 77 3.01 7.82 0.63
N LEU A 78 2.06 7.13 -0.02
CA LEU A 78 0.92 7.78 -0.67
C LEU A 78 0.10 8.59 0.34
N ASN A 79 -0.12 8.06 1.56
CA ASN A 79 -0.83 8.78 2.62
C ASN A 79 -0.08 10.06 3.03
N ILE A 80 1.23 9.97 3.28
CA ILE A 80 2.08 11.10 3.68
C ILE A 80 2.10 12.18 2.59
N ILE A 81 2.24 11.79 1.31
CA ILE A 81 2.28 12.76 0.20
C ILE A 81 0.90 13.41 0.00
N SER A 82 -0.19 12.64 0.11
CA SER A 82 -1.55 13.19 0.04
C SER A 82 -1.81 14.21 1.14
N TRP A 83 -1.39 13.91 2.37
CA TRP A 83 -1.54 14.84 3.50
C TRP A 83 -0.73 16.13 3.28
N LYS A 84 0.56 16.02 2.95
CA LYS A 84 1.39 17.19 2.61
C LYS A 84 0.83 17.99 1.43
N GLY A 85 0.31 17.29 0.42
CA GLY A 85 -0.37 17.89 -0.72
C GLY A 85 -1.58 18.72 -0.31
N SER A 86 -2.38 18.21 0.63
CA SER A 86 -3.57 18.93 1.13
C SER A 86 -3.22 20.21 1.87
N GLU A 87 -2.10 20.24 2.61
CA GLU A 87 -1.62 21.44 3.32
C GLU A 87 -1.11 22.53 2.36
N MET A 88 -0.65 22.15 1.16
CA MET A 88 -0.15 23.09 0.14
C MET A 88 -1.26 23.80 -0.66
N GLY A 89 -2.54 23.51 -0.38
CA GLY A 89 -3.69 24.21 -0.93
C GLY A 89 -4.20 23.69 -2.29
N GLU A 90 -5.17 24.41 -2.85
CA GLU A 90 -6.02 23.94 -3.97
C GLU A 90 -5.26 23.55 -5.26
N LYS A 91 -4.05 24.10 -5.45
CA LYS A 91 -3.19 23.76 -6.59
C LYS A 91 -2.84 22.27 -6.66
N TYR A 92 -2.88 21.58 -5.51
CA TYR A 92 -2.54 20.16 -5.40
C TYR A 92 -3.75 19.23 -5.28
N THR A 93 -4.99 19.75 -5.33
CA THR A 93 -6.21 18.94 -5.18
C THR A 93 -6.27 17.79 -6.19
N HIS A 94 -5.99 18.07 -7.47
CA HIS A 94 -5.99 17.05 -8.51
C HIS A 94 -4.89 15.99 -8.29
N THR A 95 -3.73 16.40 -7.79
CA THR A 95 -2.65 15.47 -7.44
C THR A 95 -3.05 14.58 -6.26
N CYS A 96 -3.64 15.16 -5.21
CA CYS A 96 -4.13 14.41 -4.05
C CYS A 96 -5.20 13.40 -4.46
N GLN A 97 -6.13 13.80 -5.33
CA GLN A 97 -7.14 12.89 -5.87
C GLN A 97 -6.51 11.68 -6.56
N ARG A 98 -5.52 11.88 -7.43
CA ARG A 98 -4.81 10.78 -8.11
C ARG A 98 -4.05 9.86 -7.14
N LEU A 99 -3.48 10.42 -6.07
CA LEU A 99 -2.80 9.64 -5.04
C LEU A 99 -3.78 8.77 -4.24
N VAL A 100 -4.94 9.32 -3.89
CA VAL A 100 -6.03 8.60 -3.23
C VAL A 100 -6.60 7.51 -4.13
N GLU A 101 -6.81 7.78 -5.42
CA GLU A 101 -7.26 6.78 -6.40
C GLU A 101 -6.28 5.61 -6.49
N ARG A 102 -4.97 5.88 -6.54
CA ARG A 102 -3.95 4.84 -6.54
C ARG A 102 -3.93 4.04 -5.24
N GLN A 103 -4.09 4.72 -4.10
CA GLN A 103 -4.15 4.07 -2.79
C GLN A 103 -5.38 3.15 -2.69
N ASN A 104 -6.55 3.61 -3.15
CA ASN A 104 -7.79 2.84 -3.17
C ASN A 104 -7.70 1.64 -4.11
N ALA A 105 -7.08 1.79 -5.30
CA ALA A 105 -6.86 0.67 -6.21
C ALA A 105 -5.98 -0.42 -5.57
N LEU A 106 -4.92 -0.03 -4.85
CA LEU A 106 -4.07 -1.00 -4.16
C LEU A 106 -4.79 -1.66 -2.98
N LYS A 107 -5.57 -0.91 -2.18
CA LYS A 107 -6.43 -1.48 -1.13
C LYS A 107 -7.44 -2.48 -1.69
N TYR A 108 -8.05 -2.14 -2.82
CA TYR A 108 -9.02 -3.00 -3.48
C TYR A 108 -8.38 -4.28 -4.04
N TYR A 109 -7.17 -4.17 -4.61
CA TYR A 109 -6.38 -5.34 -5.02
C TYR A 109 -6.16 -6.32 -3.85
N ILE A 110 -5.71 -5.84 -2.68
CA ILE A 110 -5.47 -6.66 -1.48
C ILE A 110 -6.74 -7.41 -1.06
N SER A 111 -7.90 -6.72 -1.13
CA SER A 111 -9.19 -7.32 -0.79
C SER A 111 -9.62 -8.40 -1.79
N ILE A 112 -9.49 -8.15 -3.10
CA ILE A 112 -9.87 -9.12 -4.14
C ILE A 112 -8.97 -10.36 -4.09
N THR A 113 -7.65 -10.17 -3.95
CA THR A 113 -6.71 -11.29 -3.90
C THR A 113 -6.77 -12.05 -2.59
N LYS A 114 -7.51 -11.54 -1.59
CA LYS A 114 -7.59 -12.09 -0.24
C LYS A 114 -6.20 -12.30 0.35
N HIS A 115 -5.38 -11.25 0.29
CA HIS A 115 -4.00 -11.31 0.76
C HIS A 115 -3.95 -11.87 2.20
N PRO A 116 -3.06 -12.85 2.50
CA PRO A 116 -3.06 -13.55 3.79
C PRO A 116 -2.87 -12.61 4.99
N GLU A 117 -2.09 -11.54 4.79
CA GLU A 117 -1.81 -10.53 5.83
C GLU A 117 -2.66 -9.27 5.73
N VAL A 118 -3.85 -9.34 5.10
CA VAL A 118 -4.74 -8.19 4.90
C VAL A 118 -5.01 -7.40 6.19
N ASN A 119 -5.21 -8.09 7.31
CA ASN A 119 -5.44 -7.46 8.61
C ASN A 119 -4.21 -6.68 9.11
N SER A 120 -3.01 -7.24 8.95
CA SER A 120 -1.76 -6.57 9.32
C SER A 120 -1.51 -5.35 8.43
N ILE A 121 -1.76 -5.48 7.12
CA ILE A 121 -1.62 -4.36 6.18
C ILE A 121 -2.58 -3.21 6.54
N TYR A 122 -3.86 -3.51 6.80
CA TYR A 122 -4.82 -2.48 7.19
C TYR A 122 -4.49 -1.86 8.54
N ARG A 123 -3.99 -2.62 9.52
CA ARG A 123 -3.53 -2.08 10.81
C ARG A 123 -2.32 -1.17 10.66
N ALA A 124 -1.39 -1.48 9.75
CA ALA A 124 -0.19 -0.68 9.55
C ALA A 124 -0.48 0.71 8.96
N ILE A 125 -1.53 0.82 8.14
CA ILE A 125 -1.87 2.05 7.40
C ILE A 125 -2.95 2.91 8.07
N ASN A 126 -3.45 2.51 9.23
CA ASN A 126 -4.53 3.17 9.96
C ASN A 126 -4.01 4.22 10.94
#